data_AF-A0A941L8H8-F1
#
_entry.id   AF-A0A941L8H8-F1
#
_cell.length_a   1.000
_cell.length_b   1.000
_cell.length_c   1.000
_cell.angle_alpha   90.00
_cell.angle_beta   90.00
_cell.angle_gamma   90.00
#
_symmetry.space_group_name_H-M   'P 1'
#
loop_
_entity.id
_entity.type
_entity.pdbx_description
1 polymer ?
#
loop_
_entity_poly.entity_id
_entity_poly.type
_entity_poly.pdbx_seq_one_letter_code
_entity_poly.pdbx_strand_id
1 'polypeptide(L)'
;MRKFTITLLLLCLNFGVQAQENVPGEREELRSRSLKKDNIDYRFGYAQNPTMEAVRISGQNIKLDGILNEAIWATAPVATGFTQRSPRDGGNPSQKTEARILYTDNEVYVGIMAYDNAPDSVIASLFRRDGDETSDWVYVSLDSYN
;
A
#
# COMPACT_ATOMS: atom_id res chain seq x y z
N MET A 1 -22.41 3.51 -16.06
CA MET A 1 -21.14 3.11 -15.42
C MET A 1 -20.08 4.14 -15.79
N ARG A 2 -19.73 5.01 -14.85
CA ARG A 2 -18.65 6.01 -15.04
C ARG A 2 -17.41 5.51 -14.30
N LYS A 3 -16.28 5.50 -14.98
CA LYS A 3 -14.96 5.10 -14.47
C LYS A 3 -14.20 6.37 -14.14
N PHE A 4 -13.51 6.43 -13.00
CA PHE A 4 -12.64 7.55 -12.65
C PHE A 4 -11.21 7.07 -12.40
N THR A 5 -10.26 7.91 -12.83
CA THR A 5 -8.83 7.63 -13.02
C THR A 5 -8.03 8.49 -12.03
N ILE A 6 -7.13 7.86 -11.25
CA ILE A 6 -6.08 8.56 -10.50
C ILE A 6 -4.73 7.96 -10.92
N THR A 7 -3.89 8.79 -11.53
CA THR A 7 -2.55 8.43 -12.02
C THR A 7 -1.51 9.07 -11.09
N LEU A 8 -0.78 8.26 -10.32
CA LEU A 8 0.31 8.74 -9.48
C LEU A 8 1.66 8.43 -10.15
N LEU A 9 2.34 9.49 -10.61
CA LEU A 9 3.72 9.44 -11.10
C LEU A 9 4.63 9.99 -9.98
N LEU A 10 5.36 9.12 -9.28
CA LEU A 10 6.36 9.55 -8.30
C LEU A 10 7.62 10.04 -9.02
N LEU A 11 7.92 11.34 -8.87
CA LEU A 11 9.22 11.92 -9.19
C LEU A 11 10.00 12.06 -7.89
N CYS A 12 11.18 11.44 -7.81
CA CYS A 12 12.08 11.52 -6.66
C CYS A 12 12.54 12.98 -6.41
N LEU A 13 12.26 13.53 -5.23
CA LEU A 13 12.93 14.72 -4.72
C LEU A 13 13.65 14.37 -3.41
N ASN A 14 14.97 14.52 -3.44
CA ASN A 14 15.87 14.36 -2.30
C ASN A 14 15.63 15.46 -1.25
N PHE A 15 15.41 15.07 0.01
CA PHE A 15 15.65 15.95 1.15
C PHE A 15 16.27 15.20 2.34
N GLY A 16 17.51 15.60 2.67
CA GLY A 16 17.96 15.90 4.04
C GLY A 16 18.08 14.76 5.05
N VAL A 17 19.28 14.18 5.13
CA VAL A 17 19.76 13.36 6.26
C VAL A 17 20.11 14.27 7.45
N GLN A 18 19.67 13.91 8.65
CA GLN A 18 20.39 14.20 9.90
C GLN A 18 20.46 12.92 10.75
N ALA A 19 21.69 12.45 10.95
CA ALA A 19 22.04 11.31 11.77
C ALA A 19 22.19 11.73 13.24
N GLN A 20 21.71 10.90 14.17
CA GLN A 20 22.09 10.97 15.57
C GLN A 20 22.61 9.60 15.98
N GLU A 21 23.91 9.51 16.24
CA GLU A 21 24.58 8.31 16.75
C GLU A 21 24.12 8.03 18.18
N ASN A 22 23.68 6.80 18.45
CA ASN A 22 23.28 6.36 19.79
C ASN A 22 24.20 5.23 20.29
N VAL A 23 24.79 5.45 21.47
CA VAL A 23 25.70 4.56 22.20
C VAL A 23 24.95 3.31 22.71
N PRO A 24 25.51 2.09 22.60
CA PRO A 24 24.86 0.86 23.08
C PRO A 24 25.24 0.57 24.55
N GLY A 25 24.25 0.35 25.43
CA GLY A 25 24.54 -0.15 26.78
C GLY A 25 23.37 -0.40 27.74
N GLU A 26 22.22 0.27 27.63
CA GLU A 26 21.22 0.24 28.73
C GLU A 26 19.91 -0.53 28.45
N ARG A 27 19.76 -1.19 27.29
CA ARG A 27 18.46 -1.76 26.88
C ARG A 27 18.11 -3.14 27.43
N GLU A 28 19.04 -3.85 28.06
CA GLU A 28 18.80 -5.24 28.50
C GLU A 28 18.07 -5.33 29.84
N GLU A 29 18.29 -4.37 30.77
CA GLU A 29 17.82 -4.52 32.15
C GLU A 29 16.35 -4.06 32.36
N LEU A 30 15.84 -3.16 31.51
CA LEU A 30 14.44 -2.73 31.52
C LEU A 30 13.47 -3.79 30.94
N ARG A 31 13.98 -4.82 30.25
CA ARG A 31 13.17 -5.86 29.58
C ARG A 31 12.60 -6.93 30.51
N SER A 32 13.12 -7.10 31.72
CA SER A 32 12.70 -8.19 32.62
C SER A 32 11.66 -7.79 33.69
N ARG A 33 11.49 -6.48 33.97
CA ARG A 33 10.65 -6.01 35.10
C ARG A 33 9.23 -5.56 34.76
N SER A 34 8.80 -5.58 33.50
CA SER A 34 7.41 -5.26 33.14
C SER A 34 6.68 -6.49 32.59
N LEU A 35 6.58 -7.54 33.41
CA LEU A 35 5.63 -8.64 33.22
C LEU A 35 4.55 -8.51 34.29
N LYS A 36 3.29 -8.51 33.83
CA LYS A 36 2.02 -8.44 34.59
C LYS A 36 1.50 -7.05 34.94
N LYS A 37 1.04 -6.33 33.92
CA LYS A 37 -0.16 -5.52 34.09
C LYS A 37 -0.96 -5.53 32.78
N ASP A 38 -2.13 -6.16 32.88
CA ASP A 38 -3.17 -6.28 31.87
C ASP A 38 -2.76 -7.11 30.65
N ASN A 39 -3.53 -8.15 30.33
CA ASN A 39 -3.26 -9.17 29.31
C ASN A 39 -3.30 -8.61 27.86
N ILE A 40 -2.49 -7.59 27.57
CA ILE A 40 -2.22 -7.11 26.23
C ILE A 40 -0.80 -7.57 25.92
N ASP A 41 -0.71 -8.67 25.17
CA ASP A 41 0.57 -9.12 24.64
C ASP A 41 1.02 -8.11 23.56
N TYR A 42 1.88 -7.16 23.95
CA TYR A 42 2.54 -6.25 23.01
C TYR A 42 3.61 -6.96 22.16
N ARG A 43 3.75 -8.29 22.28
CA ARG A 43 4.30 -9.10 21.19
C ARG A 43 3.24 -9.14 20.09
N PHE A 44 3.21 -8.10 19.27
CA PHE A 44 2.95 -8.28 17.85
C PHE A 44 4.03 -9.23 17.33
N GLY A 45 3.83 -10.53 17.58
CA GLY A 45 4.53 -11.57 16.87
C GLY A 45 4.31 -11.29 15.39
N TYR A 46 5.34 -11.52 14.60
CA TYR A 46 5.25 -11.61 13.15
C TYR A 46 4.15 -12.63 12.79
N ALA A 47 2.89 -12.21 12.78
CA ALA A 47 1.92 -12.77 11.87
C ALA A 47 2.57 -12.58 10.51
N GLN A 48 2.81 -13.68 9.79
CA GLN A 48 3.46 -13.63 8.47
C GLN A 48 2.74 -12.56 7.66
N ASN A 49 3.45 -11.46 7.33
CA ASN A 49 2.85 -10.40 6.53
C ASN A 49 2.39 -11.02 5.21
N PRO A 50 1.18 -10.73 4.73
CA PRO A 50 0.72 -11.27 3.46
C PRO A 50 1.72 -10.87 2.36
N THR A 51 2.23 -11.86 1.66
CA THR A 51 3.11 -11.66 0.51
C THR A 51 2.37 -12.02 -0.77
N MET A 52 2.78 -11.39 -1.88
CA MET A 52 2.31 -11.75 -3.20
C MET A 52 3.49 -11.76 -4.17
N GLU A 53 3.36 -12.55 -5.24
CA GLU A 53 4.33 -12.54 -6.33
C GLU A 53 3.98 -11.42 -7.33
N ALA A 54 4.97 -10.61 -7.68
CA ALA A 54 4.90 -9.70 -8.81
C ALA A 54 5.34 -10.43 -10.09
N VAL A 55 4.68 -10.18 -11.21
CA VAL A 55 4.98 -10.88 -12.47
C VAL A 55 5.87 -10.03 -13.37
N ARG A 56 7.01 -10.59 -13.80
CA ARG A 56 7.89 -9.94 -14.77
C ARG A 56 7.27 -9.98 -16.16
N ILE A 57 7.32 -8.85 -16.86
CA ILE A 57 6.82 -8.72 -18.24
C ILE A 57 7.91 -8.18 -19.17
N SER A 58 7.79 -8.45 -20.47
CA SER A 58 8.71 -7.95 -21.49
C SER A 58 7.98 -7.59 -22.78
N GLY A 59 8.27 -6.42 -23.35
CA GLY A 59 7.85 -6.06 -24.71
C GLY A 59 6.38 -5.67 -24.89
N GLN A 60 5.60 -5.50 -23.82
CA GLN A 60 4.21 -5.05 -23.88
C GLN A 60 4.08 -3.64 -23.32
N ASN A 61 3.41 -2.76 -24.06
CA ASN A 61 3.14 -1.39 -23.65
C ASN A 61 1.85 -1.36 -22.83
N ILE A 62 1.96 -1.13 -21.52
CA ILE A 62 0.82 -0.86 -20.65
C ILE A 62 0.48 0.62 -20.80
N LYS A 63 -0.77 0.92 -21.17
CA LYS A 63 -1.21 2.29 -21.27
C LYS A 63 -1.54 2.82 -19.87
N LEU A 64 -0.86 3.87 -19.45
CA LEU A 64 -1.09 4.49 -18.14
C LEU A 64 -2.30 5.44 -18.17
N ASP A 65 -3.49 4.89 -18.40
CA ASP A 65 -4.76 5.64 -18.40
C ASP A 65 -5.72 5.27 -17.24
N GLY A 66 -5.27 4.40 -16.33
CA GLY A 66 -6.03 3.92 -15.18
C GLY A 66 -7.07 2.85 -15.51
N ILE A 67 -7.11 2.34 -16.74
CA ILE A 67 -8.02 1.26 -17.13
C ILE A 67 -7.21 -0.05 -17.19
N LEU A 68 -7.50 -0.98 -16.27
CA LEU A 68 -6.83 -2.29 -16.23
C LEU A 68 -7.45 -3.29 -17.23
N ASN A 69 -7.43 -2.97 -18.53
CA ASN A 69 -8.05 -3.80 -19.58
C ASN A 69 -7.05 -4.48 -20.52
N GLU A 70 -5.76 -4.20 -20.40
CA GLU A 70 -4.74 -4.95 -21.13
C GLU A 70 -4.68 -6.40 -20.65
N ALA A 71 -4.54 -7.34 -21.60
CA ALA A 71 -4.53 -8.77 -21.32
C ALA A 71 -3.41 -9.19 -20.34
N ILE A 72 -2.33 -8.42 -20.26
CA ILE A 72 -1.21 -8.70 -19.35
C ILE A 72 -1.60 -8.62 -17.87
N TRP A 73 -2.59 -7.80 -17.51
CA TRP A 73 -3.08 -7.76 -16.14
C TRP A 73 -3.69 -9.09 -15.70
N ALA A 74 -4.21 -9.90 -16.63
CA ALA A 74 -4.77 -11.21 -16.32
C ALA A 74 -3.69 -12.27 -16.01
N THR A 75 -2.42 -12.01 -16.30
CA THR A 75 -1.31 -12.94 -15.98
C THR A 75 -0.81 -12.78 -14.55
N ALA A 76 -1.08 -11.65 -13.91
CA ALA A 76 -0.67 -11.38 -12.53
C ALA A 76 -1.63 -12.03 -11.52
N PRO A 77 -1.13 -12.63 -10.43
CA PRO A 77 -1.95 -12.97 -9.28
C PRO A 77 -2.69 -11.75 -8.74
N VAL A 78 -3.91 -11.98 -8.26
CA VAL A 78 -4.75 -10.93 -7.67
C VAL A 78 -4.52 -10.91 -6.17
N ALA A 79 -3.92 -9.83 -5.66
CA ALA A 79 -3.89 -9.57 -4.23
C ALA A 79 -5.30 -9.23 -3.75
N THR A 80 -5.72 -9.97 -2.73
CA THR A 80 -6.98 -9.82 -2.00
C THR A 80 -6.69 -10.02 -0.50
N GLY A 81 -7.72 -10.02 0.34
CA GLY A 81 -7.52 -10.27 1.79
C GLY A 81 -6.95 -9.08 2.56
N PHE A 82 -7.14 -7.87 2.04
CA PHE A 82 -6.84 -6.63 2.77
C PHE A 82 -7.56 -6.58 4.11
N THR A 83 -6.93 -5.98 5.12
CA THR A 83 -7.50 -5.82 6.46
C THR A 83 -8.05 -4.42 6.66
N GLN A 84 -9.16 -4.33 7.39
CA GLN A 84 -9.75 -3.06 7.73
C GLN A 84 -9.09 -2.45 8.96
N ARG A 85 -8.76 -1.15 8.89
CA ARG A 85 -8.27 -0.39 10.05
C ARG A 85 -9.39 0.35 10.79
N SER A 86 -10.38 0.85 10.06
CA SER A 86 -11.50 1.64 10.59
C SER A 86 -12.81 1.23 9.90
N PRO A 87 -13.96 1.17 10.59
CA PRO A 87 -14.18 1.50 12.01
C PRO A 87 -13.73 0.39 12.98
N ARG A 88 -13.48 -0.82 12.48
CA ARG A 88 -12.98 -1.95 13.27
C ARG A 88 -11.64 -2.41 12.72
N ASP A 89 -10.62 -2.27 13.55
CA ASP A 89 -9.27 -2.73 13.25
C ASP A 89 -9.18 -4.26 13.17
N GLY A 90 -8.37 -4.77 12.24
CA GLY A 90 -8.21 -6.20 11.95
C GLY A 90 -9.46 -6.91 11.39
N GLY A 91 -10.53 -6.17 11.07
CA GLY A 91 -11.76 -6.73 10.52
C GLY A 91 -11.65 -7.07 9.03
N ASN A 92 -12.64 -7.80 8.53
CA ASN A 92 -12.84 -7.95 7.08
C ASN A 92 -13.12 -6.57 6.45
N PRO A 93 -12.59 -6.29 5.25
CA PRO A 93 -12.75 -5.01 4.59
C PRO A 93 -14.21 -4.84 4.15
N SER A 94 -14.80 -3.69 4.50
CA SER A 94 -16.17 -3.33 4.11
C SER A 94 -16.30 -3.00 2.62
N GLN A 95 -15.21 -2.59 1.99
CA GLN A 95 -15.09 -2.31 0.56
C GLN A 95 -14.08 -3.30 -0.04
N LYS A 96 -14.44 -3.92 -1.17
CA LYS A 96 -13.55 -4.87 -1.84
C LYS A 96 -12.40 -4.09 -2.49
N THR A 97 -11.18 -4.59 -2.36
CA THR A 97 -10.02 -4.07 -3.09
C THR A 97 -9.26 -5.23 -3.71
N GLU A 98 -8.84 -5.05 -4.96
CA GLU A 98 -7.93 -5.94 -5.66
C GLU A 98 -6.68 -5.17 -6.08
N ALA A 99 -5.51 -5.79 -5.96
CA ALA A 99 -4.28 -5.25 -6.50
C ALA A 99 -3.54 -6.29 -7.36
N ARG A 100 -2.80 -5.82 -8.36
CA ARG A 100 -1.94 -6.61 -9.24
C ARG A 100 -0.63 -5.88 -9.43
N ILE A 101 0.47 -6.61 -9.45
CA ILE A 101 1.81 -6.04 -9.59
C ILE A 101 2.51 -6.70 -10.77
N LEU A 102 2.95 -5.88 -11.71
CA LEU A 102 3.78 -6.26 -12.84
C LEU A 102 5.07 -5.45 -12.78
N TYR A 103 6.16 -5.97 -13.36
CA TYR A 103 7.40 -5.22 -13.44
C TYR A 103 8.25 -5.57 -14.67
N THR A 104 9.10 -4.64 -15.06
CA THR A 104 10.17 -4.80 -16.06
C THR A 104 11.52 -4.55 -15.38
N ASP A 105 12.59 -4.42 -16.15
CA ASP A 105 13.89 -4.02 -15.61
C ASP A 105 13.91 -2.56 -15.11
N ASN A 106 12.97 -1.71 -15.57
CA ASN A 106 13.00 -0.27 -15.30
C ASN A 106 11.71 0.27 -14.65
N GLU A 107 10.61 -0.48 -14.71
CA GLU A 107 9.30 -0.01 -14.27
C GLU A 107 8.61 -1.03 -13.35
N VAL A 108 7.90 -0.50 -12.34
CA VAL A 108 6.93 -1.26 -11.53
C VAL A 108 5.55 -0.71 -11.81
N TYR A 109 4.64 -1.59 -12.22
CA TYR A 109 3.25 -1.26 -12.48
C TYR A 109 2.38 -1.83 -11.37
N VAL A 110 1.61 -0.95 -10.72
CA VAL A 110 0.66 -1.34 -9.68
C VAL A 110 -0.75 -0.99 -10.15
N GLY A 111 -1.53 -2.02 -10.43
CA GLY A 111 -2.94 -1.89 -10.80
C GLY A 111 -3.81 -2.11 -9.57
N ILE A 112 -4.59 -1.11 -9.16
CA ILE A 112 -5.49 -1.20 -8.01
C ILE A 112 -6.92 -0.97 -8.47
N MET A 113 -7.81 -1.89 -8.08
CA MET A 113 -9.25 -1.75 -8.25
C MET A 113 -9.89 -1.67 -6.86
N ALA A 114 -10.23 -0.45 -6.43
CA ALA A 114 -10.96 -0.19 -5.20
C ALA A 114 -12.45 -0.08 -5.54
N TYR A 115 -13.25 -1.03 -5.04
CA TYR A 115 -14.68 -1.08 -5.28
C TYR A 115 -15.40 -0.30 -4.18
N ASP A 116 -16.30 0.61 -4.57
CA ASP A 116 -17.20 1.29 -3.65
C ASP A 116 -18.64 0.81 -3.82
N ASN A 117 -19.30 0.46 -2.72
CA ASN A 117 -20.72 0.12 -2.67
C ASN A 117 -21.65 1.32 -2.96
N ALA A 118 -21.16 2.55 -2.85
CA ALA A 118 -21.83 3.81 -3.19
C ALA A 118 -21.08 4.55 -4.33
N PRO A 119 -21.06 3.99 -5.55
CA PRO A 119 -20.26 4.52 -6.67
C PRO A 119 -20.72 5.89 -7.17
N ASP A 120 -21.93 6.32 -6.82
CA ASP A 120 -22.48 7.65 -7.10
C ASP A 120 -21.93 8.74 -6.16
N SER A 121 -21.27 8.33 -5.08
CA SER A 121 -20.74 9.20 -4.03
C SER A 121 -19.23 9.40 -4.12
N VAL A 122 -18.56 8.80 -5.11
CA VAL A 122 -17.12 8.94 -5.34
C VAL A 122 -16.79 10.38 -5.69
N ILE A 123 -15.93 11.01 -4.88
CA ILE A 123 -15.48 12.38 -5.09
C ILE A 123 -14.30 12.36 -6.07
N ALA A 124 -14.55 12.78 -7.31
CA ALA A 124 -13.55 12.86 -8.38
C ALA A 124 -13.21 14.31 -8.75
N SER A 125 -13.04 15.17 -7.74
CA SER A 125 -12.62 16.55 -7.95
C SER A 125 -11.16 16.61 -8.40
N LEU A 126 -10.85 17.55 -9.30
CA LEU A 126 -9.46 17.78 -9.72
C LEU A 126 -8.74 18.56 -8.62
N PHE A 127 -7.76 17.92 -8.00
CA PHE A 127 -6.93 18.53 -6.97
C PHE A 127 -5.56 18.93 -7.52
N ARG A 128 -4.90 19.83 -6.80
CA ARG A 128 -3.47 20.07 -7.06
C ARG A 128 -2.72 18.83 -6.65
N ARG A 129 -1.66 18.51 -7.42
CA ARG A 129 -0.68 17.52 -6.97
C ARG A 129 -0.15 17.96 -5.60
N ASP A 130 -0.13 17.01 -4.65
CA ASP A 130 0.34 17.21 -3.27
C ASP A 130 -0.55 18.17 -2.43
N GLY A 131 -1.84 18.28 -2.77
CA GLY A 131 -2.82 19.04 -1.99
C GLY A 131 -3.47 18.22 -0.86
N ASP A 132 -3.96 18.92 0.17
CA ASP A 132 -4.56 18.33 1.38
C ASP A 132 -6.09 18.16 1.28
N GLU A 133 -6.63 18.10 0.07
CA GLU A 133 -8.08 18.03 -0.11
C GLU A 133 -8.66 16.65 0.25
N THR A 134 -9.88 16.65 0.76
CA THR A 134 -10.60 15.42 1.09
C THR A 134 -10.95 14.64 -0.18
N SER A 135 -10.32 13.48 -0.34
CA SER A 135 -10.49 12.59 -1.48
C SER A 135 -10.32 11.13 -1.07
N ASP A 136 -10.84 10.24 -1.91
CA ASP A 136 -10.53 8.82 -1.81
C ASP A 136 -9.12 8.57 -2.35
N TRP A 137 -8.30 7.83 -1.61
CA TRP A 137 -6.89 7.62 -1.95
C TRP A 137 -6.47 6.17 -1.79
N VAL A 138 -5.42 5.83 -2.53
CA VAL A 138 -4.65 4.59 -2.38
C VAL A 138 -3.19 4.98 -2.22
N TYR A 139 -2.44 4.22 -1.43
CA TYR A 139 -1.01 4.46 -1.21
C TYR A 139 -0.22 3.19 -1.49
N VAL A 140 0.89 3.36 -2.20
CA VAL A 140 1.87 2.31 -2.47
C VAL A 140 3.18 2.76 -1.86
N SER A 141 3.75 1.94 -0.99
CA SER A 141 5.06 2.18 -0.39
C SER A 141 6.05 1.17 -0.97
N LEU A 142 7.22 1.65 -1.37
CA LEU A 142 8.33 0.83 -1.83
C LEU A 142 9.53 1.14 -0.93
N ASP A 143 10.08 0.09 -0.33
CA ASP A 143 11.38 0.14 0.32
C ASP A 143 12.36 -0.61 -0.57
N SER A 144 13.39 0.08 -1.06
CA SER A 144 14.41 -0.49 -1.94
C SER A 144 15.63 -1.02 -1.20
N TYR A 145 15.69 -0.86 0.13
CA TYR A 145 16.84 -1.22 0.95
C TYR A 145 16.68 -2.54 1.71
N ASN A 146 15.46 -3.08 1.76
CA ASN A 146 15.09 -4.34 2.41
C ASN A 146 14.35 -5.26 1.43
#